data_AF-A0A4P6LTQ5-F1
#
_entry.id   AF-A0A4P6LTQ5-F1
#
_cell.length_a   1.000
_cell.length_b   1.000
_cell.length_c   1.000
_cell.angle_alpha   90.00
_cell.angle_beta   90.00
_cell.angle_gamma   90.00
#
_symmetry.space_group_name_H-M   'P 1'
#
loop_
_entity.id
_entity.type
_entity.pdbx_description
1 polymer ?
#
loop_
_entity_poly.entity_id
_entity_poly.type
_entity_poly.pdbx_seq_one_letter_code
_entity_poly.pdbx_strand_id
1 'polypeptide(L)'
;MTLKIILIDEITVNDVKPNTYYRKKCQLYLAELEKKYNRHFWGLQMACDSAARELYSHITGRKSNVTNLILTTNQADELFEHFKVFANIWAYRIQISNSYRE
;
A
#
# COMPACT_ATOMS: atom_id res chain seq x y z
N MET A 1 -15.11 18.50 13.39
CA MET A 1 -13.64 18.32 13.47
C MET A 1 -13.16 18.01 12.07
N THR A 2 -12.73 19.03 11.34
CA THR A 2 -12.44 18.97 9.91
C THR A 2 -11.18 18.13 9.71
N LEU A 3 -11.34 16.92 9.17
CA LEU A 3 -10.22 16.11 8.71
C LEU A 3 -9.52 16.92 7.62
N LYS A 4 -8.41 17.57 7.99
CA LYS A 4 -7.41 18.03 7.03
C LYS A 4 -6.94 16.77 6.30
N ILE A 5 -7.61 16.47 5.20
CA ILE A 5 -6.97 15.89 4.03
C ILE A 5 -5.78 16.81 3.79
N ILE A 6 -4.62 16.42 4.31
CA ILE A 6 -3.37 17.02 3.89
C ILE A 6 -3.31 16.64 2.42
N LEU A 7 -3.76 17.58 1.60
CA LEU A 7 -3.64 17.59 0.16
C LEU A 7 -2.21 17.18 -0.14
N ILE A 8 -2.05 15.93 -0.57
CA ILE A 8 -0.87 15.49 -1.31
C ILE A 8 -0.88 16.14 -2.71
N ASP A 9 -1.80 17.08 -2.97
CA ASP A 9 -1.81 17.91 -4.17
C ASP A 9 -0.81 19.08 -4.13
N GLU A 10 -0.22 19.42 -2.97
CA GLU A 10 0.72 20.54 -2.85
C GLU A 10 2.12 20.17 -2.33
N ILE A 11 2.45 18.88 -2.22
CA ILE A 11 3.86 18.51 -2.22
C ILE A 11 4.28 18.61 -3.67
N THR A 12 5.02 19.66 -4.02
CA THR A 12 5.66 19.86 -5.33
C THR A 12 6.14 18.51 -5.87
N VAL A 13 5.36 17.95 -6.80
CA VAL A 13 5.49 16.57 -7.32
C VAL A 13 6.84 16.34 -8.00
N ASN A 14 7.58 17.42 -8.23
CA ASN A 14 8.82 17.45 -8.99
C ASN A 14 10.02 16.79 -8.28
N ASP A 15 9.98 16.52 -6.96
CA ASP A 15 11.14 15.93 -6.24
C ASP A 15 10.87 14.63 -5.46
N VAL A 16 9.61 14.16 -5.39
CA VAL A 16 9.32 12.92 -4.66
C VAL A 16 9.63 11.72 -5.52
N LYS A 17 10.69 10.98 -5.18
CA LYS A 17 11.02 9.70 -5.82
C LYS A 17 9.77 8.78 -5.84
N PRO A 18 9.42 8.15 -6.98
CA PRO A 18 8.23 7.30 -7.11
C PRO A 18 8.10 6.24 -6.01
N ASN A 19 9.22 5.62 -5.61
CA ASN A 19 9.23 4.64 -4.52
C ASN A 19 8.87 5.25 -3.15
N THR A 20 9.28 6.50 -2.88
CA THR A 20 8.88 7.22 -1.67
C THR A 20 7.40 7.56 -1.70
N TYR A 21 6.88 8.00 -2.86
CA TYR A 21 5.46 8.29 -3.06
C TYR A 21 4.61 7.04 -2.80
N TYR A 22 4.94 5.91 -3.44
CA TYR A 22 4.28 4.62 -3.23
C TYR A 22 4.30 4.17 -1.76
N ARG A 23 5.47 4.23 -1.09
CA ARG A 23 5.59 3.82 0.31
C ARG A 23 4.69 4.63 1.24
N LYS A 24 4.61 5.96 1.04
CA LYS A 24 3.71 6.83 1.81
C LYS A 24 2.25 6.45 1.61
N LYS A 25 1.82 6.17 0.37
CA LYS A 25 0.44 5.72 0.11
C LYS A 25 0.11 4.41 0.82
N CYS A 26 1.03 3.44 0.81
CA CYS A 26 0.85 2.19 1.53
C CYS A 26 0.71 2.40 3.05
N GLN A 27 1.53 3.27 3.63
CA GLN A 27 1.46 3.61 5.07
C GLN A 27 0.14 4.27 5.46
N LEU A 28 -0.29 5.26 4.68
CA LEU A 28 -1.57 5.95 4.91
C LEU A 28 -2.75 4.98 4.81
N TYR A 29 -2.75 4.16 3.77
CA TYR A 29 -3.79 3.16 3.58
C TYR A 29 -3.84 2.12 4.69
N LEU A 30 -2.68 1.66 5.17
CA LEU A 30 -2.63 0.76 6.32
C LEU A 30 -3.21 1.43 7.57
N ALA A 31 -2.85 2.67 7.86
CA ALA A 31 -3.41 3.40 9.00
C ALA A 31 -4.94 3.52 8.91
N GLU A 32 -5.49 3.73 7.71
CA GLU A 32 -6.95 3.73 7.48
C GLU A 32 -7.58 2.36 7.72
N LEU A 33 -6.95 1.28 7.24
CA LEU A 33 -7.39 -0.09 7.48
C LEU A 33 -7.37 -0.43 8.98
N GLU A 34 -6.29 -0.10 9.67
CA GLU A 34 -6.15 -0.34 11.10
C GLU A 34 -7.21 0.40 11.91
N LYS A 35 -7.49 1.65 11.53
CA LYS A 35 -8.59 2.43 12.11
C LYS A 35 -9.95 1.80 11.82
N LYS A 36 -10.19 1.34 10.59
CA LYS A 36 -11.46 0.72 10.17
C LYS A 36 -11.76 -0.55 10.95
N TYR A 37 -10.75 -1.39 11.19
CA TYR A 37 -10.90 -2.66 11.90
C TYR A 37 -10.56 -2.58 13.40
N ASN A 38 -10.26 -1.38 13.91
CA ASN A 38 -9.82 -1.12 15.28
C ASN A 38 -8.73 -2.10 15.75
N ARG A 39 -7.71 -2.30 14.91
CA ARG A 39 -6.68 -3.33 15.11
C ARG A 39 -5.38 -2.93 14.42
N HIS A 40 -4.26 -3.30 15.03
CA HIS A 40 -2.95 -3.19 14.39
C HIS A 40 -2.61 -4.46 13.60
N PHE A 41 -2.26 -4.32 12.32
CA PHE A 41 -1.97 -5.45 11.43
C PHE A 41 -0.47 -5.65 11.29
N TRP A 42 0.14 -6.25 12.32
CA TRP A 42 1.57 -6.58 12.34
C TRP A 42 2.01 -7.33 11.07
N GLY A 43 3.02 -6.79 10.39
CA GLY A 43 3.63 -7.42 9.21
C GLY A 43 2.82 -7.31 7.91
N LEU A 44 1.58 -6.81 7.93
CA LEU A 44 0.73 -6.69 6.73
C LEU A 44 1.40 -5.81 5.68
N GLN A 45 1.98 -4.68 6.09
CA GLN A 45 2.65 -3.78 5.15
C GLN A 45 3.75 -4.49 4.37
N MET A 46 4.64 -5.20 5.07
CA MET A 46 5.81 -5.85 4.47
C MET A 46 5.40 -6.99 3.55
N ALA A 47 4.45 -7.82 3.98
CA ALA A 47 4.01 -8.98 3.21
C ALA A 47 3.22 -8.56 1.96
N CYS A 48 2.28 -7.61 2.10
CA CYS A 48 1.50 -7.10 0.97
C CYS A 48 2.37 -6.28 0.01
N ASP A 49 3.35 -5.51 0.50
CA ASP A 49 4.31 -4.81 -0.35
C ASP A 49 5.15 -5.78 -1.17
N SER A 50 5.68 -6.83 -0.54
CA SER A 50 6.47 -7.86 -1.22
C SER A 50 5.67 -8.53 -2.33
N ALA A 51 4.44 -8.96 -2.04
CA ALA A 51 3.54 -9.59 -3.02
C ALA A 51 3.16 -8.63 -4.16
N ALA A 52 2.84 -7.38 -3.85
CA ALA A 52 2.51 -6.37 -4.86
C ALA A 52 3.69 -6.11 -5.81
N ARG A 53 4.90 -5.97 -5.25
CA ARG A 53 6.12 -5.73 -6.02
C ARG A 53 6.48 -6.92 -6.90
N GLU A 54 6.32 -8.14 -6.39
CA GLU A 54 6.55 -9.36 -7.17
C GLU A 54 5.56 -9.46 -8.34
N LEU A 55 4.26 -9.31 -8.09
CA LEU A 55 3.24 -9.30 -9.12
C LEU A 55 3.52 -8.23 -10.20
N TYR A 56 3.77 -6.99 -9.76
CA TYR A 56 4.02 -5.88 -10.68
C TYR A 56 5.31 -6.06 -11.49
N SER A 57 6.32 -6.72 -10.91
CA SER A 57 7.55 -7.08 -11.61
C SER A 57 7.29 -8.09 -12.74
N HIS A 58 6.42 -9.07 -12.51
CA HIS A 58 5.99 -10.01 -13.55
C HIS A 58 5.17 -9.33 -14.65
N ILE A 59 4.27 -8.42 -14.29
CA ILE A 59 3.45 -7.67 -15.25
C ILE A 59 4.31 -6.78 -16.16
N THR A 60 5.29 -6.09 -15.58
CA THR A 60 6.13 -5.11 -16.30
C THR A 60 7.41 -5.70 -16.90
N GLY A 61 7.73 -6.96 -16.61
CA GLY A 61 9.00 -7.59 -16.98
C GLY A 61 10.22 -6.99 -16.28
N ARG A 62 10.03 -6.22 -15.21
CA ARG A 62 11.11 -5.57 -14.44
C ARG A 62 11.52 -6.44 -13.25
N LYS A 63 12.67 -6.15 -12.63
CA LYS A 63 13.11 -6.84 -11.41
C LYS A 63 12.46 -6.23 -10.17
N SER A 64 11.87 -7.07 -9.31
CA SER A 64 11.17 -6.68 -8.06
C SER A 64 12.06 -5.96 -7.02
N ASN A 65 13.34 -6.34 -6.96
CA ASN A 65 14.29 -5.92 -5.92
C ASN A 65 14.93 -4.54 -6.12
N VAL A 66 14.53 -3.76 -7.13
CA VAL A 66 15.23 -2.51 -7.47
C VAL A 66 14.32 -1.30 -7.25
N THR A 67 14.91 -0.20 -6.79
CA THR A 67 14.34 1.16 -6.81
C THR A 67 13.76 1.56 -8.18
N ASN A 68 14.14 0.85 -9.24
CA ASN A 68 13.70 1.02 -10.63
C ASN A 68 12.43 0.22 -11.01
N LEU A 69 11.79 -0.48 -10.07
CA LEU A 69 10.51 -1.15 -10.37
C LEU A 69 9.47 -0.13 -10.88
N ILE A 70 9.41 1.02 -10.22
CA ILE A 70 8.56 2.16 -10.57
C ILE A 70 9.43 3.40 -10.84
N LEU A 71 9.24 4.00 -12.01
CA LEU A 71 10.00 5.14 -12.52
C LEU A 71 9.16 6.42 -12.56
N THR A 72 7.83 6.29 -12.49
CA THR A 72 6.89 7.41 -12.50
C THR A 72 5.88 7.26 -11.36
N THR A 73 5.23 8.37 -11.00
CA THR A 73 4.12 8.38 -10.03
C THR A 73 2.93 7.55 -10.53
N ASN A 74 2.67 7.53 -11.84
CA ASN A 74 1.62 6.67 -12.41
C ASN A 74 1.90 5.17 -12.16
N GLN A 75 3.16 4.74 -12.34
CA GLN A 75 3.55 3.36 -12.02
C GLN A 75 3.48 3.08 -10.52
N ALA A 76 3.75 4.09 -9.69
CA ALA A 76 3.55 4.01 -8.25
C ALA A 76 2.07 3.84 -7.88
N ASP A 77 1.16 4.50 -8.60
CA ASP A 77 -0.28 4.33 -8.42
C ASP A 77 -0.77 2.95 -8.84
N GLU A 78 -0.33 2.44 -9.99
CA GLU A 78 -0.63 1.09 -10.44
C GLU A 78 -0.17 0.03 -9.42
N LEU A 79 1.07 0.14 -8.95
CA LEU A 79 1.61 -0.75 -7.91
C LEU A 79 0.80 -0.65 -6.61
N PHE A 80 0.36 0.56 -6.24
CA PHE A 80 -0.48 0.77 -5.07
C PHE A 80 -1.86 0.09 -5.20
N GLU A 81 -2.46 0.04 -6.38
CA GLU A 81 -3.70 -0.71 -6.59
C GLU A 81 -3.52 -2.21 -6.28
N HIS A 82 -2.40 -2.80 -6.69
CA HIS A 82 -2.09 -4.19 -6.33
C HIS A 82 -1.91 -4.37 -4.82
N PHE A 83 -1.20 -3.46 -4.16
CA PHE A 83 -1.05 -3.47 -2.71
C PHE A 83 -2.41 -3.48 -1.99
N LYS A 84 -3.35 -2.63 -2.41
CA LYS A 84 -4.69 -2.57 -1.80
C LYS A 84 -5.44 -3.89 -1.91
N VAL A 85 -5.33 -4.59 -3.04
CA VAL A 85 -5.99 -5.90 -3.21
C VAL A 85 -5.48 -6.89 -2.16
N PHE A 86 -4.16 -7.03 -2.02
CA PHE A 86 -3.57 -7.93 -1.03
C PHE A 86 -3.92 -7.52 0.41
N ALA A 87 -3.81 -6.23 0.74
CA ALA A 87 -4.10 -5.72 2.07
C ALA A 87 -5.56 -5.95 2.47
N ASN A 88 -6.51 -5.74 1.56
CA ASN A 88 -7.94 -5.98 1.82
C ASN A 88 -8.24 -7.46 2.05
N ILE A 89 -7.67 -8.35 1.23
CA ILE A 89 -7.86 -9.80 1.39
C ILE A 89 -7.32 -10.24 2.75
N TRP A 90 -6.13 -9.77 3.13
CA TRP A 90 -5.56 -10.07 4.43
C TRP A 90 -6.46 -9.60 5.57
N ALA A 91 -6.85 -8.33 5.56
CA ALA A 91 -7.69 -7.74 6.60
C ALA A 91 -9.03 -8.49 6.74
N TYR A 92 -9.65 -8.86 5.62
CA TYR A 92 -10.89 -9.65 5.59
C TYR A 92 -10.71 -11.04 6.22
N ARG A 93 -9.63 -11.77 5.87
CA ARG A 93 -9.35 -13.09 6.43
C ARG A 93 -9.11 -13.03 7.94
N ILE A 94 -8.37 -12.02 8.40
CA ILE A 94 -8.15 -11.81 9.83
C ILE A 94 -9.46 -11.48 10.54
N GLN A 95 -10.30 -10.63 9.98
CA GLN A 95 -11.61 -10.32 10.58
C GLN A 95 -12.45 -11.58 10.78
N ILE A 96 -12.60 -12.40 9.74
CA ILE A 96 -13.38 -13.64 9.79
C ILE A 96 -12.79 -14.65 10.78
N SER A 97 -11.47 -14.80 10.82
CA SER A 97 -10.84 -15.77 11.72
C SER A 97 -11.13 -15.50 13.21
N ASN A 98 -11.50 -14.28 13.57
CA ASN A 98 -11.83 -13.92 14.95
C ASN A 98 -13.32 -14.08 15.27
N SER A 99 -14.23 -13.97 14.29
CA SER A 99 -15.66 -14.23 14.54
C SER A 99 -15.98 -15.71 14.84
N TYR A 100 -15.02 -16.62 14.62
CA TYR A 100 -15.16 -18.04 14.96
C TYR A 100 -14.41 -18.43 16.26
N ARG A 101 -13.82 -17.45 16.97
CA ARG A 101 -13.12 -17.68 18.24
C ARG A 101 -13.87 -17.12 19.46
N GLU A 102 -15.04 -16.52 19.24
CA GLU A 102 -16.04 -16.14 20.25
C GLU A 102 -17.14 -17.20 20.30
#